data_AF-A0A565B6I6-F1
#
_entry.id   AF-A0A565B6I6-F1
#
_cell.length_a   1.000
_cell.length_b   1.000
_cell.length_c   1.000
_cell.angle_alpha   90.00
_cell.angle_beta   90.00
_cell.angle_gamma   90.00
#
_symmetry.space_group_name_H-M   'P 1'
#
loop_
_entity.id
_entity.type
_entity.pdbx_description
1 polymer ?
#
loop_
_entity_poly.entity_id
_entity_poly.type
_entity_poly.pdbx_seq_one_letter_code
_entity_poly.pdbx_strand_id
1 'polypeptide(L)'
;MSSKKAKTRNEASSSRCSVVGESIVADCGRNISTCGYCKSPSASSISHGLWTESLTVNDYQALLDRGWRRSGCFIYKPEMDKTCCPSYTIRLKASDFVPSKEQQRVLAPLHGELDVTPREQTKDPDVSFPGEVLEFVRKVPGIVKREQKNENQS
;
A
#
# COMPACT_ATOMS: atom_id res chain seq x y z
N MET A 1 -16.57 60.03 -11.53
CA MET A 1 -15.91 58.83 -12.08
C MET A 1 -16.38 57.63 -11.29
N SER A 2 -17.28 56.82 -11.86
CA SER A 2 -17.93 55.70 -11.15
C SER A 2 -17.41 54.39 -11.72
N SER A 3 -16.47 53.76 -11.03
CA SER A 3 -15.85 52.51 -11.46
C SER A 3 -16.80 51.33 -11.23
N LYS A 4 -17.26 50.69 -12.30
CA LYS A 4 -18.04 49.46 -12.25
C LYS A 4 -17.10 48.28 -11.90
N LYS A 5 -17.32 47.64 -10.75
CA LYS A 5 -16.58 46.45 -10.33
C LYS A 5 -17.21 45.21 -10.98
N ALA A 6 -16.45 44.50 -11.82
CA ALA A 6 -16.86 43.24 -12.44
C ALA A 6 -16.84 42.11 -11.39
N LYS A 7 -17.93 41.34 -11.32
CA LYS A 7 -18.08 40.16 -10.46
C LYS A 7 -17.67 38.93 -11.25
N THR A 8 -16.46 38.42 -11.02
CA THR A 8 -16.02 37.13 -11.54
C THR A 8 -16.78 36.01 -10.81
N ARG A 9 -17.42 35.14 -11.59
CA ARG A 9 -18.05 33.90 -11.12
C ARG A 9 -16.99 32.79 -11.18
N ASN A 10 -16.65 32.20 -10.04
CA ASN A 10 -15.86 30.97 -9.99
C ASN A 10 -16.83 29.79 -10.10
N GLU A 11 -17.00 29.27 -11.31
CA GLU A 11 -17.67 28.00 -11.59
C GLU A 11 -16.66 26.86 -11.37
N ALA A 12 -16.42 26.48 -10.12
CA ALA A 12 -15.80 25.19 -9.82
C ALA A 12 -16.92 24.13 -9.84
N SER A 13 -17.28 23.67 -11.03
CA SER A 13 -18.17 22.52 -11.18
C SER A 13 -17.44 21.27 -10.70
N SER A 14 -17.55 20.98 -9.40
CA SER A 14 -17.19 19.67 -8.86
C SER A 14 -18.19 18.66 -9.42
N SER A 15 -17.74 17.92 -10.44
CA SER A 15 -18.46 16.77 -10.98
C SER A 15 -18.63 15.77 -9.84
N ARG A 16 -19.83 15.73 -9.27
CA ARG A 16 -20.24 14.72 -8.30
C ARG A 16 -20.39 13.38 -9.03
N CYS A 17 -19.27 12.69 -9.22
CA CYS A 17 -19.26 11.26 -9.53
C CYS A 17 -19.07 10.48 -8.22
N SER A 18 -19.87 9.45 -8.05
CA SER A 18 -20.22 8.79 -6.81
C SER A 18 -19.05 8.08 -6.10
N VAL A 19 -19.01 8.23 -4.77
CA VAL A 19 -18.17 7.52 -3.78
C VAL A 19 -16.66 7.67 -3.98
N VAL A 20 -16.14 8.88 -3.84
CA VAL A 20 -14.69 9.10 -3.79
C VAL A 20 -14.27 9.07 -2.33
N GLY A 21 -13.72 7.94 -1.87
CA GLY A 21 -12.93 7.97 -0.64
C GLY A 21 -11.79 8.97 -0.83
N GLU A 22 -11.45 9.76 0.18
CA GLU A 22 -10.33 10.68 0.08
C GLU A 22 -9.01 9.92 0.30
N SER A 23 -7.97 10.27 -0.47
CA SER A 23 -6.62 9.77 -0.24
C SER A 23 -5.87 10.71 0.71
N ILE A 24 -5.55 10.25 1.92
CA ILE A 24 -4.80 11.01 2.92
C ILE A 24 -3.38 10.44 2.98
N VAL A 25 -2.41 11.27 2.59
CA VAL A 25 -0.98 10.94 2.62
C VAL A 25 -0.18 12.00 3.36
N ALA A 26 0.81 11.56 4.13
CA ALA A 26 1.80 12.39 4.78
C ALA A 26 3.16 12.19 4.11
N ASP A 27 3.85 13.28 3.79
CA ASP A 27 5.20 13.22 3.24
C ASP A 27 6.19 12.79 4.33
N CYS A 28 6.96 11.72 4.07
CA CYS A 28 8.03 11.27 4.97
C CYS A 28 9.41 11.75 4.50
N GLY A 29 9.48 12.43 3.36
CA GLY A 29 10.72 12.93 2.78
C GLY A 29 11.64 11.84 2.22
N ARG A 30 12.91 12.20 2.06
CA ARG A 30 13.95 11.32 1.52
C ARG A 30 14.51 10.41 2.61
N ASN A 31 14.50 9.12 2.34
CA ASN A 31 15.16 8.09 3.13
C ASN A 31 16.41 7.57 2.39
N ILE A 32 17.52 7.44 3.13
CA ILE A 32 18.80 6.94 2.62
C ILE A 32 19.17 5.71 3.44
N SER A 33 19.47 4.60 2.75
CA SER A 33 19.85 3.33 3.37
C SER A 33 21.03 2.70 2.65
N THR A 34 21.57 1.63 3.23
CA THR A 34 22.49 0.73 2.50
C THR A 34 21.74 0.04 1.36
N CYS A 35 22.46 -0.29 0.29
CA CYS A 35 21.87 -0.98 -0.86
C CYS A 35 21.75 -2.48 -0.59
N GLY A 36 20.52 -3.01 -0.66
CA GLY A 36 20.26 -4.45 -0.46
C GLY A 36 20.77 -5.36 -1.58
N TYR A 37 21.01 -4.82 -2.78
CA TYR A 37 21.46 -5.61 -3.93
C TYR A 37 22.97 -5.84 -3.90
N CYS A 38 23.77 -4.76 -3.96
CA CYS A 38 25.23 -4.87 -3.96
C CYS A 38 25.83 -4.91 -2.55
N LYS A 39 25.02 -4.73 -1.49
CA LYS A 39 25.46 -4.72 -0.09
C LYS A 39 26.61 -3.76 0.19
N SER A 40 26.63 -2.62 -0.50
CA SER A 40 27.67 -1.62 -0.30
C SER A 40 27.65 -1.11 1.15
N PRO A 41 28.81 -0.89 1.78
CA PRO A 41 28.89 -0.32 3.13
C PRO A 41 28.44 1.14 3.17
N SER A 42 28.42 1.83 2.03
CA SER A 42 27.90 3.18 1.89
C SER A 42 26.37 3.20 1.79
N ALA A 43 25.78 4.30 2.27
CA ALA A 43 24.35 4.58 2.18
C ALA A 43 24.00 5.04 0.74
N SER A 44 23.91 4.07 -0.16
CA SER A 44 23.81 4.26 -1.62
C SER A 44 22.41 3.99 -2.17
N SER A 45 21.44 3.65 -1.32
CA SER A 45 20.04 3.45 -1.70
C SER A 45 19.23 4.65 -1.26
N ILE A 46 18.65 5.37 -2.22
CA ILE A 46 17.92 6.61 -1.97
C ILE A 46 16.47 6.45 -2.44
N SER A 47 15.53 6.81 -1.58
CA SER A 47 14.10 6.75 -1.90
C SER A 47 13.35 7.91 -1.26
N HIS A 48 12.27 8.36 -1.89
CA HIS A 48 11.33 9.30 -1.29
C HIS A 48 10.12 8.54 -0.76
N GLY A 49 9.72 8.81 0.48
CA GLY A 49 8.66 8.10 1.19
C GLY A 49 7.41 8.94 1.41
N LEU A 50 6.28 8.28 1.38
CA LEU A 50 4.96 8.77 1.78
C LEU A 50 4.35 7.77 2.77
N TRP A 51 3.70 8.26 3.80
CA TRP A 51 2.85 7.46 4.67
C TRP A 51 1.39 7.66 4.26
N THR A 52 0.62 6.59 4.11
CA THR A 52 -0.80 6.66 3.75
C THR A 52 -1.67 6.20 4.91
N GLU A 53 -2.64 7.03 5.26
CA GLU A 53 -3.74 6.66 6.15
C GLU A 53 -4.90 6.06 5.35
N SER A 54 -5.26 6.71 4.24
CA SER A 54 -6.23 6.22 3.27
C SER A 54 -5.69 6.44 1.84
N LEU A 55 -5.97 5.50 0.94
CA LEU A 55 -5.58 5.63 -0.46
C LEU A 55 -6.64 5.01 -1.36
N THR A 56 -7.13 5.77 -2.32
CA THR A 56 -8.03 5.23 -3.34
C THR A 56 -7.29 4.31 -4.30
N VAL A 57 -8.03 3.37 -4.90
CA VAL A 57 -7.48 2.46 -5.91
C VAL A 57 -6.97 3.24 -7.12
N ASN A 58 -7.67 4.31 -7.54
CA ASN A 58 -7.29 5.13 -8.68
C ASN A 58 -6.01 5.92 -8.42
N ASP A 59 -5.87 6.53 -7.24
CA ASP A 59 -4.66 7.27 -6.88
C ASP A 59 -3.48 6.32 -6.71
N TYR A 60 -3.71 5.14 -6.11
CA TYR A 60 -2.69 4.10 -6.04
C TYR A 60 -2.23 3.67 -7.42
N GLN A 61 -3.16 3.47 -8.36
CA GLN A 61 -2.85 3.12 -9.73
C GLN A 61 -1.97 4.20 -10.40
N ALA A 62 -2.31 5.48 -10.24
CA ALA A 62 -1.52 6.59 -10.75
C ALA A 62 -0.13 6.69 -10.10
N LEU A 63 -0.01 6.40 -8.80
CA LEU A 63 1.27 6.34 -8.10
C LEU A 63 2.14 5.19 -8.64
N LEU A 64 1.56 4.00 -8.79
CA LEU A 64 2.24 2.83 -9.33
C LEU A 64 2.75 3.08 -10.75
N ASP A 65 1.96 3.75 -11.59
CA ASP A 65 2.35 4.12 -12.96
C ASP A 65 3.52 5.11 -13.02
N ARG A 66 3.72 5.89 -11.95
CA ARG A 66 4.84 6.82 -11.79
C ARG A 66 6.05 6.19 -11.10
N GLY A 67 6.02 4.89 -10.82
CA GLY A 67 7.11 4.13 -10.22
C GLY A 67 7.12 4.15 -8.69
N TRP A 68 6.01 4.51 -8.04
CA TRP A 68 5.87 4.33 -6.59
C TRP A 68 5.58 2.87 -6.24
N ARG A 69 6.06 2.43 -5.08
CA ARG A 69 5.95 1.07 -4.54
C ARG A 69 5.32 1.13 -3.15
N ARG A 70 4.76 0.02 -2.65
CA ARG A 70 4.04 -0.01 -1.36
C ARG A 70 4.50 -1.16 -0.46
N SER A 71 4.60 -0.88 0.83
CA SER A 71 4.86 -1.82 1.91
C SER A 71 3.98 -1.45 3.11
N GLY A 72 2.81 -2.10 3.23
CA GLY A 72 1.80 -1.72 4.23
C GLY A 72 1.28 -0.30 3.98
N CYS A 73 1.30 0.55 5.01
CA CYS A 73 0.92 1.96 4.91
C CYS A 73 2.04 2.88 4.40
N PHE A 74 3.21 2.34 4.06
CA PHE A 74 4.32 3.12 3.52
C PHE A 74 4.40 2.95 2.01
N ILE A 75 4.52 4.06 1.30
CA ILE A 75 4.69 4.13 -0.15
C ILE A 75 6.02 4.82 -0.43
N TYR A 76 6.82 4.31 -1.36
CA TYR A 76 8.14 4.89 -1.64
C TYR A 76 8.48 4.85 -3.12
N LYS A 77 9.26 5.83 -3.56
CA LYS A 77 9.80 5.93 -4.90
C LYS A 77 11.33 6.01 -4.85
N PRO A 78 12.04 4.97 -5.33
CA PRO A 78 13.49 5.03 -5.45
C PRO A 78 13.96 6.17 -6.38
N GLU A 79 14.99 6.90 -5.97
CA GLU A 79 15.70 7.85 -6.83
C GLU A 79 16.72 7.08 -7.67
N MET A 80 16.29 6.63 -8.86
CA MET A 80 17.04 5.72 -9.73
C MET A 80 18.38 6.30 -10.20
N ASP A 81 18.45 7.62 -10.41
CA ASP A 81 19.65 8.31 -10.91
C ASP A 81 20.76 8.42 -9.87
N LYS A 82 20.40 8.31 -8.58
CA LYS A 82 21.35 8.47 -7.46
C LYS A 82 21.62 7.17 -6.73
N THR A 83 20.75 6.19 -6.89
CA THR A 83 20.90 4.88 -6.26
C THR A 83 21.86 4.02 -7.06
N CYS A 84 22.79 3.32 -6.40
CA CYS A 84 23.80 2.52 -7.11
C CYS A 84 23.23 1.32 -7.89
N CYS A 85 22.08 0.78 -7.45
CA CYS A 85 21.40 -0.35 -8.08
C CYS A 85 19.96 0.06 -8.41
N PRO A 86 19.67 0.51 -9.64
CA PRO A 86 18.33 0.94 -10.02
C PRO A 86 17.36 -0.24 -9.98
N SER A 87 16.22 -0.04 -9.32
CA SER A 87 15.16 -1.04 -9.20
C SER A 87 14.03 -0.76 -10.20
N TYR A 88 14.03 -1.48 -11.31
CA TYR A 88 12.96 -1.36 -12.31
C TYR A 88 11.75 -2.21 -11.92
N THR A 89 10.57 -1.61 -11.93
CA THR A 89 9.31 -2.34 -11.74
C THR A 89 8.88 -2.92 -13.08
N ILE A 90 8.82 -4.25 -13.16
CA ILE A 90 8.23 -4.93 -14.33
C ILE A 90 6.74 -5.03 -14.07
N ARG A 91 5.93 -4.46 -14.99
CA ARG A 91 4.48 -4.54 -14.92
C ARG A 91 3.94 -5.36 -16.08
N LEU A 92 3.20 -6.41 -15.75
CA LEU A 92 2.47 -7.24 -16.71
C LEU A 92 0.97 -6.97 -16.53
N LYS A 93 0.29 -6.61 -17.62
CA LYS A 93 -1.18 -6.54 -17.62
C LYS A 93 -1.71 -7.97 -17.75
N ALA A 94 -2.32 -8.48 -16.68
CA ALA A 94 -2.84 -9.84 -16.66
C ALA A 94 -3.88 -10.09 -17.77
N SER A 95 -4.70 -9.09 -18.10
CA SER A 95 -5.71 -9.17 -19.17
C SER A 95 -5.12 -9.35 -20.56
N ASP A 96 -3.91 -8.83 -20.79
CA ASP A 96 -3.22 -8.88 -22.08
C ASP A 96 -2.19 -10.02 -22.13
N PHE A 97 -2.01 -10.75 -21.02
CA PHE A 97 -1.01 -11.80 -20.92
C PHE A 97 -1.48 -13.06 -21.63
N VAL A 98 -0.77 -13.44 -22.69
CA VAL A 98 -0.95 -14.72 -23.37
C VAL A 98 0.19 -15.65 -22.96
N PRO A 99 -0.09 -16.75 -22.24
CA PRO A 99 0.95 -17.65 -21.78
C PRO A 99 1.60 -18.41 -22.95
N SER A 100 2.92 -18.59 -22.89
CA SER A 100 3.67 -19.41 -23.84
C SER A 100 3.39 -20.92 -23.66
N LYS A 101 3.76 -21.73 -24.66
CA LYS A 101 3.59 -23.20 -24.60
C LYS A 101 4.31 -23.81 -23.39
N GLU A 102 5.46 -23.27 -23.02
CA GLU A 102 6.25 -23.70 -21.85
C GLU A 102 5.55 -23.29 -20.55
N GLN A 103 4.99 -22.07 -20.49
CA GLN A 103 4.26 -21.58 -19.33
C GLN A 103 2.97 -22.38 -19.09
N GLN A 104 2.27 -22.78 -20.15
CA GLN A 104 1.08 -23.63 -20.08
C GLN A 104 1.37 -25.02 -19.51
N ARG A 105 2.54 -25.62 -19.82
CA ARG A 105 2.95 -26.92 -19.26
C ARG A 105 3.09 -26.87 -17.73
N VAL A 106 3.49 -25.73 -17.18
CA VAL A 106 3.65 -25.52 -15.72
C VAL A 106 2.31 -25.24 -15.03
N LEU A 107 1.31 -24.70 -15.76
CA LEU A 107 -0.01 -24.41 -15.19
C LEU A 107 -0.82 -25.67 -14.84
N ALA A 108 -0.68 -26.76 -15.60
CA ALA A 108 -1.49 -27.95 -15.40
C ALA A 108 -1.29 -28.63 -14.02
N PRO A 109 -0.05 -28.81 -13.52
CA PRO A 109 0.17 -29.26 -12.15
C PRO A 109 -0.33 -28.25 -11.09
N LEU A 110 -0.14 -26.95 -11.31
CA LEU A 110 -0.51 -25.89 -10.37
C LEU A 110 -2.03 -25.84 -10.10
N HIS A 111 -2.86 -26.04 -11.11
CA HIS A 111 -4.32 -26.03 -10.92
C HIS A 111 -4.79 -27.24 -10.10
N GLY A 112 -4.18 -28.41 -10.27
CA GLY A 112 -4.53 -29.60 -9.48
C GLY A 112 -4.17 -29.48 -7.99
N GLU A 113 -3.13 -28.73 -7.64
CA GLU A 113 -2.70 -28.51 -6.25
C GLU A 113 -3.53 -27.41 -5.54
N LEU A 114 -4.06 -26.45 -6.30
CA LEU A 114 -4.79 -25.29 -5.77
C LEU A 114 -6.31 -25.42 -5.83
N ASP A 115 -6.84 -26.47 -6.47
CA ASP A 115 -8.26 -26.85 -6.41
C ASP A 115 -8.61 -27.38 -5.01
N VAL A 116 -8.64 -26.49 -4.01
CA VAL A 116 -9.46 -26.68 -2.82
C VAL A 116 -10.90 -26.59 -3.29
N THR A 117 -11.50 -27.74 -3.57
CA THR A 117 -12.93 -27.84 -3.86
C THR A 117 -13.71 -27.15 -2.74
N PRO A 118 -14.71 -26.30 -3.04
CA PRO A 118 -15.64 -25.84 -2.04
C PRO A 118 -16.29 -27.08 -1.43
N ARG A 119 -15.90 -27.42 -0.21
CA ARG A 119 -16.47 -28.54 0.54
C ARG A 119 -17.98 -28.36 0.54
N GLU A 120 -18.71 -29.26 -0.14
CA GLU A 120 -20.17 -29.26 -0.06
C GLU A 120 -20.55 -29.37 1.41
N GLN A 121 -21.36 -28.41 1.88
CA GLN A 121 -21.93 -28.47 3.22
C GLN A 121 -22.94 -29.62 3.22
N THR A 122 -22.50 -30.80 3.63
CA THR A 122 -23.41 -31.83 4.13
C THR A 122 -24.05 -31.26 5.38
N LYS A 123 -25.34 -30.91 5.27
CA LYS A 123 -26.21 -30.60 6.39
C LYS A 123 -26.14 -31.76 7.38
N ASP A 124 -25.65 -31.53 8.58
CA ASP A 124 -25.89 -32.39 9.74
C ASP A 124 -25.82 -31.57 11.04
N PRO A 125 -26.50 -32.04 12.11
CA PRO A 125 -27.24 -31.19 13.04
C PRO A 125 -26.41 -30.66 14.22
N ASP A 126 -26.95 -29.59 14.81
CA ASP A 126 -26.70 -28.99 16.13
C ASP A 126 -25.54 -29.60 16.96
N VAL A 127 -24.44 -28.86 17.04
CA VAL A 127 -23.42 -29.02 18.10
C VAL A 127 -23.11 -27.64 18.66
N SER A 128 -23.58 -27.41 19.88
CA SER A 128 -23.28 -26.24 20.71
C SER A 128 -21.78 -26.14 21.01
N PHE A 129 -21.18 -24.95 20.79
CA PHE A 129 -19.78 -24.67 21.11
C PHE A 129 -19.64 -24.03 22.52
N PRO A 130 -18.69 -24.47 23.37
CA PRO A 130 -18.47 -23.87 24.69
C PRO A 130 -17.79 -22.50 24.59
N GLY A 131 -18.23 -21.56 25.43
CA GLY A 131 -17.94 -20.12 25.36
C GLY A 131 -16.53 -19.64 25.77
N GLU A 132 -15.48 -20.44 25.62
CA GLU A 132 -14.14 -20.07 26.14
C GLU A 132 -13.26 -19.29 25.14
N VAL A 133 -13.59 -19.32 23.84
CA VAL A 133 -12.74 -18.70 22.79
C VAL A 133 -12.94 -17.17 22.69
N LEU A 134 -14.06 -16.63 23.17
CA LEU A 134 -14.36 -15.19 23.06
C LEU A 134 -13.59 -14.31 24.06
N GLU A 135 -13.14 -14.88 25.18
CA GLU A 135 -12.43 -14.13 26.23
C GLU A 135 -10.96 -13.84 25.85
N PHE A 136 -10.32 -14.69 25.06
CA PHE A 136 -8.91 -14.52 24.68
C PHE A 136 -8.67 -13.30 23.79
N VAL A 137 -9.63 -12.93 22.95
CA VAL A 137 -9.51 -11.82 22.00
C VAL A 137 -9.65 -10.44 22.68
N ARG A 138 -10.22 -10.38 23.90
CA ARG A 138 -10.50 -9.11 24.58
C ARG A 138 -9.40 -8.62 25.54
N LYS A 139 -8.29 -9.35 25.71
CA LYS A 139 -7.32 -9.04 26.78
C LYS A 139 -5.86 -8.83 26.34
N VAL A 140 -5.64 -8.05 25.28
CA VAL A 140 -4.31 -7.48 25.00
C VAL A 140 -4.30 -5.97 25.27
N PRO A 141 -3.82 -5.50 26.44
CA PRO A 141 -3.48 -4.11 26.66
C PRO A 141 -1.97 -3.86 26.49
N GLY A 142 -1.59 -2.77 25.82
CA GLY A 142 -0.22 -2.23 25.91
C GLY A 142 0.21 -1.27 24.79
N ILE A 143 -0.19 0.01 24.89
CA ILE A 143 0.52 1.13 24.22
C ILE A 143 1.44 1.76 25.26
N VAL A 144 2.77 1.64 25.05
CA VAL A 144 3.79 2.30 25.87
C VAL A 144 3.99 3.74 25.37
N LYS A 145 3.73 4.73 26.23
CA LYS A 145 4.12 6.14 26.01
C LYS A 145 5.62 6.30 26.27
N ARG A 146 6.34 6.95 25.35
CA ARG A 146 7.72 7.43 25.57
C ARG A 146 7.68 8.74 26.36
N GLU A 147 8.30 8.77 27.54
CA GLU A 147 8.54 9.99 28.32
C GLU A 147 9.78 10.73 27.80
N GLN A 148 9.64 12.06 27.74
CA GLN A 148 10.71 13.01 27.44
C GLN A 148 11.54 13.21 28.72
N LYS A 149 12.86 13.00 28.61
CA LYS A 149 13.81 13.25 29.69
C LYS A 149 14.21 14.72 29.66
N ASN A 150 13.68 15.51 30.59
CA ASN A 150 14.18 16.86 30.86
C ASN A 150 15.43 16.78 31.74
N GLU A 151 16.52 17.38 31.27
CA GLU A 151 17.65 17.85 32.08
C GLU A 151 17.18 18.97 33.01
N ASN A 152 17.57 18.92 34.28
CA ASN A 152 18.29 20.03 34.94
C ASN A 152 18.70 19.73 36.39
N GLN A 153 19.99 19.95 36.64
CA GLN A 153 20.63 20.60 37.79
C GLN A 153 20.37 20.07 39.22
N SER A 154 21.44 19.55 39.83
CA SER A 154 22.19 20.22 40.92
C SER A 154 23.55 19.55 41.13
#